data_AF-A0A1M5Y760-F1
#
_entry.id   AF-A0A1M5Y760-F1
#
_cell.length_a   1.000
_cell.length_b   1.000
_cell.length_c   1.000
_cell.angle_alpha   90.00
_cell.angle_beta   90.00
_cell.angle_gamma   90.00
#
_symmetry.space_group_name_H-M   'P 1'
#
loop_
_entity.id
_entity.type
_entity.pdbx_description
1 polymer ?
#
loop_
_entity_poly.entity_id
_entity_poly.type
_entity_poly.pdbx_seq_one_letter_code
_entity_poly.pdbx_strand_id
1 'polypeptide(L)' 'MPAVKVRVSTILGEFEQAQTELVGKAVILTEKAGAVESVWLDEMHGLRISIGGHDGKWPISTIKFAQAG' A
#
# COMPACT_ATOMS: atom_id res chain seq x y z
N MET A 1 -20.88 17.88 10.75
CA MET A 1 -19.40 17.73 10.86
C MET A 1 -18.75 18.71 9.90
N PRO A 2 -17.63 19.36 10.27
CA PRO A 2 -16.88 20.20 9.32
C PRO A 2 -16.50 19.34 8.11
N ALA A 3 -16.65 19.88 6.90
CA ALA A 3 -16.35 19.14 5.67
C ALA A 3 -14.91 18.59 5.62
N VAL A 4 -13.97 19.28 6.28
CA VAL A 4 -12.58 18.83 6.45
C VAL A 4 -12.50 17.54 7.27
N LYS A 5 -13.26 17.44 8.36
CA LYS A 5 -13.27 16.24 9.21
C LYS A 5 -13.74 15.01 8.43
N VAL A 6 -14.81 15.16 7.64
CA VAL A 6 -15.33 14.08 6.80
C VAL A 6 -14.26 13.62 5.80
N ARG A 7 -13.61 14.55 5.09
CA ARG A 7 -12.55 14.22 4.12
C ARG A 7 -11.36 13.51 4.76
N VAL A 8 -10.87 14.00 5.89
CA VAL A 8 -9.75 13.37 6.61
C VAL A 8 -10.12 11.96 7.08
N SER A 9 -11.32 11.78 7.63
CA SER A 9 -11.80 10.45 8.03
C SER A 9 -11.92 9.50 6.84
N THR A 10 -12.38 9.97 5.68
CA THR A 10 -12.43 9.15 4.46
C THR A 10 -11.03 8.72 4.03
N ILE A 11 -10.06 9.63 3.93
CA ILE A 11 -8.69 9.30 3.52
C ILE A 11 -8.06 8.28 4.48
N LEU A 12 -8.25 8.45 5.79
CA LEU A 12 -7.73 7.52 6.78
C LEU A 12 -8.38 6.15 6.66
N GLY A 13 -9.70 6.08 6.44
CA GLY A 13 -10.42 4.82 6.21
C GLY A 13 -9.92 4.07 4.97
N GLU A 14 -9.74 4.75 3.85
CA GLU A 14 -9.19 4.14 2.62
C GLU A 14 -7.76 3.64 2.85
N PHE A 15 -6.95 4.38 3.63
CA PHE A 15 -5.59 3.97 3.98
C PHE A 15 -5.56 2.73 4.89
N GLU A 16 -6.43 2.66 5.90
CA GLU A 16 -6.58 1.48 6.77
C GLU A 16 -7.06 0.25 5.99
N GLN A 17 -7.98 0.45 5.05
CA GLN A 17 -8.42 -0.61 4.16
C GLN A 17 -7.26 -1.13 3.29
N ALA A 18 -6.49 -0.22 2.69
CA ALA A 18 -5.34 -0.62 1.87
C ALA A 18 -4.26 -1.36 2.69
N GLN A 19 -4.02 -0.96 3.95
CA GLN A 19 -3.15 -1.71 4.86
C GLN A 19 -3.67 -3.13 5.09
N THR A 20 -4.95 -3.27 5.39
CA THR A 20 -5.60 -4.57 5.62
C THR A 20 -5.51 -5.48 4.39
N GLU A 21 -5.67 -4.91 3.19
CA GLU A 21 -5.63 -5.67 1.95
C GLU A 21 -4.21 -6.04 1.52
N LEU A 22 -3.19 -5.23 1.81
CA LEU A 22 -1.86 -5.42 1.24
C LEU A 22 -0.89 -6.08 2.21
N VAL A 23 -0.91 -5.72 3.50
CA VAL A 23 0.07 -6.24 4.47
C VAL A 23 -0.05 -7.76 4.57
N GLY A 24 1.09 -8.44 4.49
CA GLY A 24 1.17 -9.91 4.47
C GLY A 24 0.86 -10.55 3.11
N LYS A 25 0.34 -9.82 2.13
CA LYS A 25 0.18 -10.36 0.77
C LYS A 25 1.52 -10.40 0.05
N ALA A 26 1.74 -11.48 -0.69
CA ALA A 26 2.85 -11.60 -1.61
C ALA A 26 2.61 -10.70 -2.83
N VAL A 27 3.60 -9.88 -3.15
CA VAL A 27 3.58 -8.96 -4.30
C VAL A 27 4.84 -9.16 -5.13
N ILE A 28 4.70 -8.90 -6.43
CA ILE A 28 5.80 -8.93 -7.39
C ILE A 28 5.85 -7.56 -8.07
N LEU A 29 6.96 -6.88 -7.91
CA LEU A 29 7.40 -5.71 -8.66
C LEU A 29 8.41 -6.16 -9.73
N THR A 30 8.80 -5.25 -10.62
CA THR A 30 9.75 -5.53 -11.71
C THR A 30 11.04 -6.23 -11.22
N GLU A 31 11.60 -5.80 -10.09
CA GLU A 31 12.88 -6.29 -9.57
C GLU A 31 12.78 -6.92 -8.17
N LYS A 32 11.58 -6.97 -7.58
CA LYS A 32 11.41 -7.31 -6.17
C LYS A 32 10.18 -8.16 -5.97
N ALA A 33 10.31 -9.23 -5.20
CA ALA A 33 9.20 -10.05 -4.80
C ALA A 33 9.30 -10.35 -3.31
N GLY A 34 8.16 -10.43 -2.65
CA GLY A 34 8.07 -10.74 -1.23
C GLY A 34 6.73 -10.36 -0.64
N ALA A 35 6.57 -10.58 0.66
CA ALA A 35 5.40 -10.14 1.39
C ALA A 35 5.50 -8.64 1.70
N VAL A 36 4.38 -7.93 1.58
CA VAL A 36 4.30 -6.53 2.02
C VAL A 36 4.38 -6.48 3.55
N GLU A 37 5.31 -5.70 4.08
CA GLU A 37 5.45 -5.50 5.53
C GLU A 37 4.66 -4.29 6.04
N SER A 38 4.62 -3.20 5.26
CA SER A 38 3.95 -1.97 5.68
C SER A 38 3.53 -1.14 4.48
N VAL A 39 2.47 -0.34 4.67
CA VAL A 39 1.96 0.60 3.68
C VAL A 39 2.13 2.03 4.20
N TRP A 40 2.46 2.97 3.31
CA TRP A 40 2.77 4.36 3.64
C TRP A 40 2.08 5.31 2.69
N LEU A 41 1.73 6.51 3.17
CA LEU A 41 1.29 7.62 2.32
C LEU A 41 2.44 8.61 2.12
N ASP A 42 2.68 9.05 0.88
CA ASP A 42 3.61 10.11 0.51
C ASP A 42 2.97 11.09 -0.47
N GLU A 43 3.42 12.34 -0.45
CA GLU A 43 2.81 13.43 -1.23
C GLU A 43 3.08 13.33 -2.74
N MET A 44 4.16 12.64 -3.15
CA MET A 44 4.59 12.57 -4.55
C MET A 44 4.00 11.36 -5.29
N HIS A 45 3.90 10.20 -4.62
CA HIS A 45 3.42 8.97 -5.26
C HIS A 45 2.16 8.39 -4.62
N GLY A 46 1.61 9.01 -3.57
CA GLY A 46 0.45 8.49 -2.85
C GLY A 46 0.82 7.27 -2.01
N LEU A 47 0.32 6.09 -2.38
CA LEU A 47 0.46 4.88 -1.57
C LEU A 47 1.74 4.10 -1.93
N ARG A 48 2.57 3.81 -0.93
CA ARG A 48 3.83 3.03 -1.05
C ARG A 48 3.80 1.79 -0.17
N ILE A 49 4.56 0.77 -0.56
CA ILE A 49 4.77 -0.45 0.21
C ILE A 49 6.25 -0.67 0.54
N SER A 50 6.52 -1.25 1.70
CA SER A 50 7.78 -1.96 1.96
C SER A 50 7.57 -3.46 1.76
N ILE A 51 8.60 -4.14 1.28
CA ILE A 51 8.60 -5.58 1.04
C ILE A 51 9.67 -6.19 1.94
N GLY A 52 9.30 -7.22 2.69
CA GLY A 52 10.22 -7.87 3.61
C GLY A 52 11.46 -8.40 2.90
N GLY A 53 12.63 -8.12 3.51
CA GLY A 53 13.93 -8.45 2.94
C GLY A 53 14.44 -7.48 1.86
N HIS A 54 13.74 -6.37 1.60
CA HIS A 54 14.18 -5.33 0.67
C HIS A 54 14.18 -3.96 1.34
N ASP A 55 15.30 -3.24 1.23
CA ASP A 55 15.42 -1.88 1.75
C ASP A 55 14.72 -0.86 0.84
N GLY A 56 13.74 -0.13 1.41
CA GLY A 56 13.08 0.99 0.76
C GLY A 56 11.55 0.90 0.74
N LYS A 57 10.95 1.86 0.04
CA LYS A 57 9.49 1.95 -0.16
C LYS A 57 9.21 2.19 -1.63
N TRP A 58 8.28 1.43 -2.21
CA TRP A 58 7.97 1.47 -3.65
C TRP A 58 6.52 1.85 -3.89
N PRO A 59 6.22 2.61 -4.96
CA PRO A 59 4.85 2.96 -5.31
C PRO A 59 4.05 1.72 -5.72
N ILE A 60 2.74 1.75 -5.45
CA ILE A 60 1.81 0.64 -5.72
C ILE A 60 1.41 0.50 -7.19
N SER A 61 1.82 1.42 -8.07
CA SER A 61 1.41 1.52 -9.48
C SER A 61 1.58 0.25 -10.32
N THR A 62 2.23 -0.80 -9.78
CA THR A 62 2.52 -2.05 -10.48
C THR A 62 2.27 -3.31 -9.65
N ILE A 63 1.42 -3.27 -8.61
CA ILE A 63 1.08 -4.52 -7.88
C ILE A 63 0.22 -5.42 -8.77
N LYS A 64 0.80 -6.51 -9.25
CA LYS A 64 0.06 -7.64 -9.80
C LYS A 64 -0.12 -8.66 -8.69
N PHE A 65 -1.37 -8.95 -8.33
CA PHE A 65 -1.66 -10.10 -7.47
C PHE A 65 -1.32 -11.38 -8.23
N ALA A 66 -0.65 -12.32 -7.58
CA ALA A 66 -0.50 -13.66 -8.13
C ALA A 66 -1.92 -14.23 -8.35
N GLN A 67 -2.24 -14.56 -9.60
CA GLN A 67 -3.52 -15.17 -9.94
C GLN A 67 -3.58 -16.55 -9.29
N ALA A 68 -4.62 -16.80 -8.48
CA ALA A 68 -4.91 -18.14 -8.01
C ALA A 68 -5.28 -18.99 -9.24
N GLY A 69 -4.51 -20.06 -9.48
CA GLY A 69 -4.73 -21.01 -10.56
C GLY A 69 -5.97 -21.87 -10.35
#